data_AF-B0SZ87-F1
#
_entry.id   AF-B0SZ87-F1
#
_cell.length_a   1.000
_cell.length_b   1.000
_cell.length_c   1.000
_cell.angle_alpha   90.00
_cell.angle_beta   90.00
_cell.angle_gamma   90.00
#
_symmetry.space_group_name_H-M   'P 1'
#
loop_
_entity.id
_entity.type
_entity.pdbx_description
1 polymer ?
#
loop_
_entity_poly.entity_id
_entity_poly.type
_entity_poly.pdbx_seq_one_letter_code
_entity_poly.pdbx_strand_id
1 'polypeptide(L)' 'MPPIGKAARNEARKAIAATANALSITLLVTIWLQPVLSGRPVGLAGPLATLVFVALQGAAHYVLRKVED' A
#
# COMPACT_ATOMS: atom_id res chain seq x y z
N MET A 1 34.60 -0.70 1.17
CA MET A 1 33.38 0.15 1.20
C MET A 1 32.21 -0.68 0.70
N PRO A 2 31.14 -0.88 1.49
CA PRO A 2 29.92 -1.48 0.95
C PRO A 2 29.38 -0.58 -0.18
N PRO A 3 28.78 -1.14 -1.24
CA PRO A 3 28.36 -0.35 -2.38
C PRO A 3 27.23 0.58 -1.96
N ILE A 4 27.53 1.88 -1.89
CA ILE A 4 26.60 2.97 -1.53
C ILE A 4 25.27 2.85 -2.31
N GLY A 5 25.32 2.33 -3.54
CA GLY A 5 24.14 2.09 -4.37
C GLY A 5 23.19 0.99 -3.91
N LYS A 6 23.64 -0.04 -3.17
CA LYS A 6 22.72 -1.10 -2.68
C LYS A 6 21.95 -0.64 -1.45
N ALA A 7 22.61 0.05 -0.52
CA ALA A 7 21.99 0.57 0.69
C ALA A 7 20.90 1.60 0.36
N ALA A 8 21.22 2.60 -0.46
CA ALA A 8 20.28 3.64 -0.88
C ALA A 8 19.07 3.05 -1.65
N ARG A 9 19.29 2.04 -2.49
CA ARG A 9 18.21 1.35 -3.21
C ARG A 9 17.28 0.57 -2.27
N ASN A 10 17.82 -0.02 -1.22
CA ASN A 10 17.02 -0.72 -0.22
C ASN A 10 16.22 0.26 0.66
N GLU A 11 16.76 1.42 1.00
CA GLU A 11 16.02 2.49 1.68
C GLU A 11 14.87 3.01 0.82
N ALA A 12 15.09 3.27 -0.47
CA ALA A 12 14.03 3.68 -1.39
C ALA A 12 12.90 2.63 -1.51
N ARG A 13 13.25 1.34 -1.57
CA ARG A 13 12.28 0.25 -1.61
C ARG A 13 11.45 0.16 -0.32
N LYS A 14 12.09 0.34 0.85
CA LYS A 14 11.39 0.41 2.14
C LYS A 14 10.43 1.60 2.21
N ALA A 15 10.85 2.76 1.71
CA ALA A 15 9.98 3.94 1.63
C ALA A 15 8.76 3.68 0.74
N ILE A 16 8.95 3.07 -0.42
CA ILE A 16 7.85 2.69 -1.33
C ILE A 16 6.87 1.72 -0.65
N ALA A 17 7.38 0.70 0.05
CA ALA A 17 6.53 -0.24 0.78
C ALA A 17 5.74 0.45 1.91
N ALA A 18 6.37 1.36 2.64
CA ALA A 18 5.72 2.15 3.69
C ALA A 18 4.62 3.06 3.13
N THR A 19 4.88 3.75 2.01
CA THR A 19 3.88 4.58 1.33
C THR A 19 2.71 3.75 0.81
N ALA A 20 2.98 2.59 0.20
CA ALA A 20 1.93 1.69 -0.26
C ALA A 20 1.04 1.19 0.89
N ASN A 21 1.65 0.88 2.04
CA ASN A 21 0.91 0.51 3.25
C ASN A 21 0.08 1.67 3.80
N ALA A 22 0.63 2.88 3.86
CA ALA A 22 -0.10 4.07 4.31
C ALA A 22 -1.32 4.36 3.41
N LEU A 23 -1.14 4.30 2.09
CA LEU A 23 -2.24 4.44 1.11
C LEU A 23 -3.31 3.36 1.29
N SER A 24 -2.90 2.14 1.59
CA SER A 24 -3.80 1.02 1.84
C SER A 24 -4.69 1.27 3.08
N ILE A 25 -4.11 1.81 4.16
CA ILE A 25 -4.86 2.20 5.37
C ILE A 25 -5.81 3.35 5.05
N THR A 26 -5.36 4.38 4.32
CA THR A 26 -6.22 5.50 3.92
C THR A 26 -7.41 5.05 3.08
N LEU A 27 -7.20 4.13 2.12
CA LEU A 27 -8.29 3.54 1.32
C LEU A 27 -9.29 2.77 2.19
N LEU A 28 -8.80 1.96 3.14
CA LEU A 28 -9.66 1.23 4.07
C LEU A 28 -10.54 2.19 4.89
N VAL A 29 -9.94 3.24 5.45
CA VAL A 29 -10.66 4.21 6.28
C VAL A 29 -11.69 4.98 5.45
N THR A 30 -11.30 5.46 4.28
CA THR A 30 -12.15 6.35 3.48
C THR A 30 -13.29 5.64 2.77
N ILE A 31 -13.10 4.38 2.37
CA ILE A 31 -14.08 3.65 1.55
C ILE A 31 -14.92 2.68 2.38
N TRP A 32 -14.42 2.21 3.52
CA TRP A 32 -15.18 1.31 4.38
C TRP A 32 -15.59 1.97 5.69
N LEU A 33 -14.64 2.53 6.45
CA LEU A 33 -14.94 3.05 7.78
C LEU A 33 -15.83 4.31 7.74
N GLN A 34 -15.50 5.29 6.91
CA GLN A 34 -16.29 6.53 6.81
C GLN A 34 -17.73 6.29 6.33
N PRO A 35 -18.00 5.48 5.28
CA PRO A 35 -19.38 5.22 4.86
C PRO A 35 -20.19 4.45 5.90
N VAL A 36 -19.58 3.47 6.58
CA VAL A 36 -20.23 2.72 7.67
C VAL A 36 -20.63 3.67 8.81
N LEU A 37 -19.72 4.54 9.25
CA LEU A 37 -20.00 5.51 10.31
C LEU A 37 -21.03 6.58 9.91
N SER A 38 -21.13 6.89 8.61
CA SER A 38 -22.08 7.89 8.09
C SER A 38 -23.39 7.29 7.56
N GLY A 39 -23.57 5.96 7.65
CA GLY A 39 -24.75 5.25 7.15
C GLY A 39 -24.92 5.30 5.62
N ARG A 40 -23.84 5.59 4.88
CA ARG A 40 -23.88 5.74 3.42
C ARG A 40 -23.52 4.43 2.72
N PRO A 41 -24.24 4.05 1.65
CA PRO A 41 -23.90 2.86 0.89
C PRO A 41 -22.57 3.06 0.13
N VAL A 42 -21.71 2.03 0.16
CA VAL A 42 -20.38 2.05 -0.47
C VAL A 42 -20.45 1.84 -1.99
N GLY A 43 -21.50 1.18 -2.50
CA GLY A 43 -21.73 0.98 -3.93
C GLY A 43 -20.55 0.35 -4.66
N LEU A 44 -20.32 0.76 -5.92
CA LEU A 44 -19.20 0.29 -6.75
C LEU A 44 -17.82 0.75 -6.25
N ALA A 45 -17.75 1.72 -5.35
CA ALA A 45 -16.48 2.20 -4.80
C ALA A 45 -15.80 1.14 -3.92
N GLY A 46 -16.58 0.29 -3.24
CA GLY A 46 -16.08 -0.76 -2.35
C GLY A 46 -15.25 -1.80 -3.11
N PRO A 47 -15.83 -2.50 -4.11
CA PRO A 47 -15.10 -3.45 -4.94
C PRO A 47 -13.87 -2.85 -5.64
N LEU A 48 -14.00 -1.61 -6.17
CA LEU A 48 -12.88 -0.92 -6.82
C LEU A 48 -11.74 -0.65 -5.82
N ALA A 49 -12.05 -0.20 -4.61
CA ALA A 49 -11.07 0.03 -3.56
C ALA A 49 -10.36 -1.25 -3.11
N THR A 50 -11.11 -2.35 -3.02
CA THR A 50 -10.54 -3.66 -2.71
C THR A 50 -9.54 -4.08 -3.79
N LEU A 51 -9.85 -3.86 -5.07
CA LEU A 51 -8.90 -4.14 -6.16
C LEU A 51 -7.63 -3.29 -6.06
N VAL A 52 -7.77 -1.99 -5.80
CA VAL A 52 -6.62 -1.08 -5.61
C VAL A 52 -5.79 -1.48 -4.39
N PHE A 53 -6.43 -1.84 -3.28
CA PHE A 53 -5.76 -2.32 -2.06
C PHE A 53 -4.94 -3.58 -2.34
N VAL A 54 -5.53 -4.58 -3.03
CA VAL A 54 -4.82 -5.82 -3.38
C VAL A 54 -3.62 -5.52 -4.29
N ALA A 55 -3.78 -4.61 -5.26
CA ALA A 55 -2.68 -4.20 -6.14
C ALA A 55 -1.54 -3.50 -5.36
N LEU A 56 -1.88 -2.60 -4.44
CA LEU A 56 -0.90 -1.91 -3.57
C LEU A 56 -0.16 -2.89 -2.67
N GLN A 57 -0.88 -3.85 -2.06
CA GLN A 57 -0.25 -4.89 -1.23
C GLN A 57 0.64 -5.82 -2.05
N GLY A 58 0.20 -6.22 -3.24
CA GLY A 58 1.02 -6.99 -4.17
C GLY A 58 2.31 -6.27 -4.55
N ALA A 59 2.21 -4.97 -4.85
CA ALA A 59 3.37 -4.12 -5.15
C ALA A 59 4.31 -3.99 -3.93
N ALA A 60 3.77 -3.77 -2.73
CA ALA A 60 4.54 -3.67 -1.50
C ALA A 60 5.31 -4.98 -1.20
N HIS A 61 4.64 -6.13 -1.28
CA HIS A 61 5.27 -7.44 -1.09
C HIS A 61 6.33 -7.74 -2.14
N TYR A 62 6.08 -7.39 -3.40
CA TYR A 62 7.06 -7.55 -4.47
C TYR A 62 8.33 -6.71 -4.21
N VAL A 63 8.13 -5.46 -3.82
CA VAL A 63 9.23 -4.53 -3.51
C VAL A 63 10.03 -5.02 -2.29
N LEU A 64 9.36 -5.51 -1.25
CA LEU A 64 10.02 -6.06 -0.05
C LEU A 64 10.81 -7.34 -0.35
N ARG A 65 10.25 -8.29 -1.11
CA ARG A 65 11.01 -9.49 -1.54
C ARG A 65 12.30 -9.12 -2.28
N LYS A 66 12.26 -8.10 -3.13
CA LYS A 66 13.44 -7.59 -3.84
C LYS A 66 14.48 -6.91 -2.95
N VAL A 67 14.15 -6.56 -1.70
CA VAL A 67 15.10 -6.07 -0.68
C VAL A 67 15.81 -7.22 0.02
N GLU A 68 15.12 -8.35 0.20
CA GLU A 68 15.64 -9.55 0.85
C GLU A 68 16.55 -10.39 -0.07
N ASP A 69 16.30 -10.36 -1.39
CA ASP A 69 17.19 -10.86 -2.46
C ASP A 69 18.46 -9.99 -2.66
#